data_AF-A0A927U0X6-F1
#
_entry.id   AF-A0A927U0X6-F1
#
_cell.length_a   1.000
_cell.length_b   1.000
_cell.length_c   1.000
_cell.angle_alpha   90.00
_cell.angle_beta   90.00
_cell.angle_gamma   90.00
#
_symmetry.space_group_name_H-M   'P 1'
#
loop_
_entity.id
_entity.type
_entity.pdbx_description
1 polymer ?
#
loop_
_entity_poly.entity_id
_entity_poly.type
_entity_poly.pdbx_seq_one_letter_code
_entity_poly.pdbx_strand_id
1 'polypeptide(L)'
;MNAYTAGVIFGILIGVIAVACSCIRRKRYEKNKVHYDERQLLVRGRGANYGFITVIILNMIYALCLYSVTVDIISPQLVIIAIMFLGIMVDVVYCVLNNAYIMVGQKIKTWIVLAIMVIMSNLFAAINNADEIDLASRYMNGFFINVSICVLFTGILIAMVIRLLLDKRGDANEES
;
A
#
# COMPACT_ATOMS: atom_id res chain seq x y z
N MET A 1 -47.10 -2.19 -11.31
CA MET A 1 -45.69 -2.02 -10.86
C MET A 1 -44.87 -1.65 -12.08
N ASN A 2 -44.21 -0.49 -12.09
CA ASN A 2 -43.54 0.02 -13.28
C ASN A 2 -42.28 -0.81 -13.61
N ALA A 3 -41.99 -1.03 -14.89
CA ALA A 3 -40.84 -1.82 -15.32
C ALA A 3 -39.51 -1.33 -14.71
N TYR A 4 -39.38 -0.02 -14.50
CA TYR A 4 -38.27 0.61 -13.80
C TYR A 4 -38.13 0.13 -12.35
N THR A 5 -39.22 0.10 -11.58
CA THR A 5 -39.21 -0.38 -10.19
C THR A 5 -38.86 -1.87 -10.10
N ALA A 6 -39.28 -2.68 -11.08
CA ALA A 6 -38.89 -4.09 -11.14
C ALA A 6 -37.40 -4.27 -11.45
N GLY A 7 -36.84 -3.47 -12.37
CA GLY A 7 -35.42 -3.49 -12.73
C GLY A 7 -34.49 -3.09 -11.58
N VAL A 8 -34.86 -2.07 -10.81
CA VAL A 8 -34.08 -1.62 -9.64
C VAL A 8 -34.04 -2.71 -8.55
N ILE A 9 -35.19 -3.34 -8.25
CA ILE A 9 -35.25 -4.43 -7.27
C ILE A 9 -34.40 -5.62 -7.71
N PHE A 10 -34.46 -5.97 -8.99
CA PHE A 10 -33.68 -7.09 -9.54
C PHE A 10 -32.16 -6.83 -9.47
N GLY A 11 -31.73 -5.60 -9.78
CA GLY A 11 -30.33 -5.19 -9.67
C GLY A 11 -29.80 -5.24 -8.23
N ILE A 12 -30.59 -4.78 -7.26
CA ILE A 12 -30.25 -4.86 -5.83
C ILE A 12 -30.16 -6.32 -5.39
N LEU A 13 -31.09 -7.18 -5.83
CA LEU A 13 -31.11 -8.59 -5.47
C LEU A 13 -29.86 -9.33 -5.96
N ILE A 14 -29.44 -9.08 -7.20
CA ILE A 14 -28.20 -9.64 -7.77
C ILE A 14 -26.98 -9.12 -7.00
N GLY A 15 -26.94 -7.82 -6.68
CA GLY A 15 -25.86 -7.23 -5.89
C GLY A 15 -25.72 -7.89 -4.51
N VAL A 16 -26.84 -8.10 -3.82
CA VAL A 16 -26.87 -8.76 -2.50
C VAL A 16 -26.43 -10.22 -2.61
N ILE A 17 -26.87 -10.96 -3.64
CA ILE A 17 -26.47 -12.35 -3.87
C ILE A 17 -24.96 -12.43 -4.17
N ALA A 18 -24.42 -11.53 -5.00
CA ALA A 18 -23.00 -11.49 -5.31
C ALA A 18 -22.14 -11.20 -4.06
N VAL A 19 -22.59 -10.27 -3.20
CA VAL A 19 -21.93 -9.97 -1.92
C VAL A 19 -22.03 -11.17 -0.97
N ALA A 20 -23.19 -11.80 -0.85
CA ALA A 20 -23.39 -12.98 -0.01
C ALA A 20 -22.52 -14.17 -0.45
N CYS A 21 -22.49 -14.47 -1.75
CA CYS A 21 -21.61 -15.49 -2.33
C CYS A 21 -20.12 -15.17 -2.05
N SER A 22 -19.73 -13.91 -2.18
CA SER A 22 -18.35 -13.47 -1.88
C SER A 22 -18.00 -13.65 -0.39
N CYS A 23 -18.91 -13.31 0.51
CA CYS A 23 -18.76 -13.53 1.96
C CYS A 23 -18.66 -15.02 2.33
N ILE A 24 -19.48 -15.87 1.73
CA ILE A 24 -19.45 -17.33 1.95
C ILE A 24 -18.14 -17.92 1.41
N ARG A 25 -17.68 -17.48 0.23
CA ARG A 25 -16.38 -17.89 -0.32
C ARG A 25 -15.23 -17.46 0.59
N ARG A 26 -15.30 -16.26 1.16
CA ARG A 26 -14.32 -15.72 2.10
C ARG A 26 -14.27 -16.54 3.40
N LYS A 27 -15.42 -16.90 3.99
CA LYS A 27 -15.50 -17.79 5.16
C LYS A 27 -14.96 -19.20 4.90
N ARG A 28 -15.17 -19.77 3.70
CA ARG A 28 -14.53 -21.05 3.32
C ARG A 28 -13.02 -20.92 3.16
N TYR A 29 -12.53 -19.77 2.71
CA TYR A 29 -11.10 -19.49 2.59
C TYR A 29 -10.42 -19.33 3.95
N GLU A 30 -11.08 -18.74 4.95
CA GLU A 30 -10.58 -18.64 6.33
C GLU A 30 -10.32 -20.00 6.99
N LYS A 31 -10.99 -21.06 6.52
CA LYS A 31 -10.78 -22.43 7.03
C LYS A 31 -9.44 -23.03 6.57
N ASN A 32 -8.88 -22.55 5.46
CA ASN A 32 -7.51 -22.85 5.03
C ASN A 32 -6.60 -21.76 5.64
N LYS A 33 -6.19 -22.00 6.89
CA LYS A 33 -5.50 -21.06 7.78
C LYS A 33 -4.37 -20.29 7.09
N VAL A 34 -4.73 -19.14 6.54
CA VAL A 34 -3.76 -18.10 6.22
C VAL A 34 -3.35 -17.52 7.56
N HIS A 35 -2.12 -17.78 7.99
CA HIS A 35 -1.59 -17.27 9.24
C HIS A 35 -0.15 -16.80 9.05
N TYR A 36 0.31 -15.95 9.96
CA TYR A 36 1.73 -15.68 10.11
C TYR A 36 2.33 -16.76 11.00
N ASP A 37 3.54 -17.20 10.65
CA ASP A 37 4.36 -18.00 11.57
C ASP A 37 4.96 -17.10 12.68
N GLU A 38 5.35 -17.68 13.81
CA GLU A 38 5.97 -16.98 14.94
C GLU A 38 7.22 -16.20 14.48
N ARG A 39 8.02 -16.80 13.58
CA ARG A 39 9.18 -16.13 12.98
C ARG A 39 8.77 -14.90 12.18
N GLN A 40 7.70 -14.99 11.41
CA GLN A 40 7.19 -13.85 10.62
C GLN A 40 6.68 -12.73 11.54
N LEU A 41 6.00 -13.07 12.64
CA LEU A 41 5.55 -12.09 13.63
C LEU A 41 6.72 -11.32 14.27
N LEU A 42 7.81 -12.01 14.62
CA LEU A 42 9.01 -11.37 15.17
C LEU A 42 9.65 -10.40 14.17
N VAL A 43 9.77 -10.80 12.89
CA VAL A 43 10.31 -9.95 11.83
C VAL A 43 9.43 -8.72 11.62
N ARG A 44 8.11 -8.88 11.58
CA ARG A 44 7.17 -7.74 11.46
C ARG A 44 7.28 -6.78 12.63
N GLY A 45 7.46 -7.30 13.86
CA GLY A 45 7.71 -6.46 15.03
C GLY A 45 8.97 -5.62 14.89
N ARG A 46 10.06 -6.20 14.35
CA ARG A 46 11.29 -5.46 14.06
C ARG A 46 11.12 -4.45 12.92
N GLY A 47 10.43 -4.83 11.85
CA GLY A 47 10.11 -3.94 10.73
C GLY A 47 9.34 -2.71 11.18
N ALA A 48 8.29 -2.91 11.99
CA ALA A 48 7.49 -1.82 12.56
C ALA A 48 8.35 -0.89 13.44
N ASN A 49 9.25 -1.46 14.25
CA ASN A 49 10.17 -0.66 15.05
C ASN A 49 11.14 0.16 14.18
N TYR A 50 11.68 -0.42 13.11
CA TYR A 50 12.54 0.32 12.18
C TYR A 50 11.77 1.44 11.48
N GLY A 51 10.59 1.17 10.94
CA GLY A 51 9.75 2.17 10.31
C GLY A 51 9.38 3.30 11.29
N PHE A 52 9.03 2.97 12.53
CA PHE A 52 8.70 3.94 13.56
C PHE A 52 9.90 4.83 13.94
N ILE A 53 11.07 4.23 14.17
CA ILE A 53 12.31 4.97 14.45
C ILE A 53 12.68 5.89 13.28
N THR A 54 12.54 5.42 12.04
CA THR A 54 12.75 6.24 10.84
C THR A 54 11.83 7.46 10.84
N VAL A 55 10.54 7.29 11.13
CA VAL A 55 9.58 8.41 11.21
C VAL A 55 9.99 9.41 12.27
N ILE A 56 10.36 8.96 13.47
CA ILE A 56 10.81 9.85 14.56
C ILE A 56 12.03 10.65 14.13
N ILE A 57 13.08 9.97 13.65
CA ILE A 57 14.34 10.62 13.28
C ILE A 57 14.11 11.63 12.16
N LEU A 58 13.37 11.26 11.11
CA LEU A 58 13.09 12.16 10.00
C LEU A 58 12.22 13.36 10.41
N ASN A 59 11.23 13.17 11.28
CA ASN A 59 10.45 14.29 11.80
C ASN A 59 11.30 15.21 12.69
N MET A 60 12.22 14.66 13.48
CA MET A 60 13.15 15.45 14.29
C MET A 60 14.10 16.27 13.41
N ILE A 61 14.67 15.65 12.37
CA ILE A 61 15.49 16.35 11.37
C ILE A 61 14.67 17.44 10.67
N TYR A 62 13.43 17.13 10.28
CA TYR A 62 12.55 18.09 9.64
C TYR A 62 12.28 19.30 10.55
N ALA A 63 11.86 19.06 11.79
CA ALA A 63 11.53 20.11 12.74
C ALA A 63 12.73 20.99 13.11
N LEU A 64 13.92 20.40 13.27
CA LEU A 64 15.11 21.11 13.74
C LEU A 64 15.91 21.80 12.61
N CYS A 65 15.93 21.20 11.41
CA CYS A 65 16.87 21.63 10.37
C CYS A 65 16.18 22.13 9.09
N LEU A 66 14.98 21.65 8.77
CA LEU A 66 14.37 21.87 7.45
C LEU A 66 13.07 22.68 7.49
N TYR A 67 12.44 22.80 8.66
CA TYR A 67 11.15 23.48 8.79
C TYR A 67 11.20 24.92 8.31
N SER A 68 12.15 25.72 8.82
CA SER A 68 12.30 27.14 8.44
C SER A 68 12.60 27.35 6.96
N VAL A 69 13.27 26.39 6.32
CA VAL A 69 13.66 26.45 4.90
C VAL A 69 12.51 26.05 3.98
N THR A 70 11.64 25.14 4.43
CA THR A 70 10.64 24.49 3.57
C THR A 70 9.23 24.99 3.77
N VAL A 71 8.93 25.67 4.89
CA VAL A 71 7.58 26.17 5.22
C VAL A 71 7.01 27.10 4.15
N ASP A 72 7.89 27.89 3.51
CA ASP A 72 7.53 28.81 2.43
C ASP A 72 7.57 28.16 1.05
N ILE A 73 7.70 26.83 0.93
CA ILE A 73 7.75 26.12 -0.35
C ILE A 73 6.65 25.04 -0.38
N ILE A 74 6.61 24.21 0.65
CA ILE A 74 5.71 23.06 0.77
C ILE A 74 4.97 23.14 2.11
N SER A 75 3.67 22.80 2.10
CA SER A 75 2.88 22.67 3.32
C SER A 75 3.54 21.66 4.29
N PRO A 76 3.82 22.05 5.55
CA PRO A 76 4.44 21.17 6.53
C PRO A 76 3.66 19.86 6.75
N GLN A 77 2.33 19.92 6.61
CA GLN A 77 1.45 18.75 6.72
C GLN A 77 1.79 17.69 5.64
N LEU A 78 2.06 18.11 4.40
CA LEU A 78 2.45 17.20 3.32
C LEU A 78 3.81 16.55 3.59
N VAL A 79 4.76 17.30 4.17
CA VAL A 79 6.08 16.75 4.54
C VAL A 79 5.94 15.68 5.62
N ILE A 80 5.14 15.93 6.66
CA ILE A 80 4.89 14.94 7.72
C ILE A 80 4.24 13.67 7.17
N ILE A 81 3.25 13.80 6.26
CA ILE A 81 2.63 12.65 5.59
C ILE A 81 3.65 11.89 4.73
N ALA A 82 4.51 12.60 3.98
CA ALA A 82 5.56 11.97 3.18
C ALA A 82 6.54 11.19 4.06
N ILE A 83 6.94 11.75 5.21
CA ILE A 83 7.80 11.05 6.18
C ILE A 83 7.11 9.80 6.73
N MET A 84 5.80 9.86 7.01
CA MET A 84 5.02 8.70 7.43
C MET A 84 5.05 7.59 6.37
N PHE A 85 4.88 7.94 5.10
CA PHE A 85 4.99 6.98 4.00
C PHE A 85 6.40 6.37 3.89
N LEU A 86 7.46 7.14 4.11
CA LEU A 86 8.82 6.58 4.17
C LEU A 86 8.97 5.55 5.31
N GLY A 87 8.39 5.81 6.48
CA GLY A 87 8.34 4.83 7.57
C GLY A 87 7.65 3.53 7.19
N ILE A 88 6.47 3.63 6.57
CA ILE A 88 5.73 2.47 6.05
C ILE A 88 6.57 1.73 5.00
N MET A 89 7.25 2.45 4.11
CA MET A 89 8.12 1.85 3.10
C MET A 89 9.23 1.03 3.77
N VAL A 90 9.92 1.58 4.77
CA VAL A 90 10.99 0.88 5.49
C VAL A 90 10.48 -0.40 6.15
N ASP A 91 9.36 -0.33 6.88
CA ASP A 91 8.75 -1.50 7.51
C ASP A 91 8.39 -2.58 6.48
N VAL A 92 7.65 -2.21 5.43
CA VAL A 92 7.20 -3.14 4.40
C VAL A 92 8.37 -3.76 3.65
N VAL A 93 9.35 -2.96 3.21
CA VAL A 93 10.53 -3.45 2.50
C VAL A 93 11.32 -4.40 3.38
N TYR A 94 11.51 -4.09 4.66
CA TYR A 94 12.17 -4.99 5.61
C TYR A 94 11.40 -6.32 5.74
N CYS A 95 10.08 -6.26 5.88
CA CYS A 95 9.24 -7.45 5.96
C CYS A 95 9.29 -8.30 4.67
N VAL A 96 9.34 -7.65 3.50
CA VAL A 96 9.42 -8.35 2.19
C VAL A 96 10.75 -9.05 2.04
N LEU A 97 11.86 -8.38 2.34
CA LEU A 97 13.20 -8.96 2.21
C LEU A 97 13.41 -10.15 3.15
N ASN A 98 12.76 -10.15 4.33
CA ASN A 98 12.84 -11.20 5.34
C ASN A 98 11.69 -12.23 5.29
N ASN A 99 10.95 -12.33 4.17
CA ASN A 99 9.87 -13.32 3.99
C ASN A 99 8.74 -13.29 5.03
N ALA A 100 8.51 -12.12 5.64
CA ALA A 100 7.48 -11.94 6.67
C ALA A 100 6.31 -11.07 6.19
N TYR A 101 6.37 -10.55 4.96
CA TYR A 101 5.31 -9.74 4.40
C TYR A 101 4.09 -10.56 3.98
N ILE A 102 4.30 -11.70 3.30
CA ILE A 102 3.22 -12.57 2.81
C ILE A 102 2.94 -13.68 3.83
N MET A 103 1.66 -13.84 4.19
CA MET A 103 1.21 -14.91 5.08
C MET A 103 1.42 -16.29 4.45
N VAL A 104 1.59 -17.32 5.29
CA VAL A 104 1.65 -18.71 4.83
C VAL A 104 0.34 -19.06 4.12
N GLY A 105 0.43 -19.65 2.93
CA GLY A 105 -0.72 -20.01 2.09
C GLY A 105 -1.25 -18.90 1.17
N GLN A 106 -0.67 -17.69 1.20
CA GLN A 106 -1.00 -16.64 0.23
C GLN A 106 -0.08 -16.65 -0.99
N LYS A 107 -0.62 -16.23 -2.13
CA LYS A 107 0.12 -16.07 -3.37
C LYS A 107 0.63 -14.64 -3.49
N ILE A 108 1.96 -14.47 -3.55
CA ILE A 108 2.62 -13.17 -3.75
C ILE A 108 2.13 -12.44 -5.01
N LYS A 109 1.76 -13.17 -6.07
CA LYS A 109 1.21 -12.61 -7.31
C LYS A 109 -0.06 -11.77 -7.06
N THR A 110 -0.92 -12.18 -6.12
CA THR A 110 -2.15 -11.41 -5.80
C THR A 110 -1.82 -10.04 -5.21
N TRP A 111 -0.79 -9.98 -4.36
CA TRP A 111 -0.34 -8.74 -3.74
C TRP A 111 0.39 -7.81 -4.72
N ILE A 112 1.13 -8.38 -5.67
CA ILE A 112 1.70 -7.63 -6.81
C ILE A 112 0.61 -6.99 -7.65
N VAL A 113 -0.43 -7.75 -8.02
CA VAL A 113 -1.57 -7.22 -8.80
C VAL A 113 -2.27 -6.11 -8.03
N LEU A 114 -2.47 -6.27 -6.72
CA LEU A 114 -3.05 -5.23 -5.87
C LEU A 114 -2.17 -3.97 -5.84
N ALA A 115 -0.85 -4.11 -5.68
CA ALA A 115 0.08 -2.98 -5.70
C ALA A 115 0.01 -2.22 -7.04
N ILE A 116 0.01 -2.94 -8.17
CA ILE A 116 -0.14 -2.35 -9.50
C ILE A 116 -1.48 -1.61 -9.62
N MET A 117 -2.59 -2.20 -9.15
CA MET A 117 -3.90 -1.57 -9.18
C MET A 117 -3.94 -0.27 -8.38
N VAL A 118 -3.32 -0.25 -7.20
CA VAL A 118 -3.21 0.96 -6.37
C VAL A 118 -2.38 2.03 -7.09
N ILE A 119 -1.24 1.67 -7.68
CA ILE A 119 -0.39 2.60 -8.44
C ILE A 119 -1.18 3.21 -9.60
N MET A 120 -1.87 2.38 -10.41
CA MET A 120 -2.62 2.85 -11.57
C MET A 120 -3.78 3.77 -11.17
N SER A 121 -4.51 3.42 -10.10
CA SER A 121 -5.64 4.23 -9.61
C SER A 121 -5.18 5.59 -9.10
N ASN A 122 -4.09 5.63 -8.33
CA ASN A 122 -3.53 6.87 -7.80
C ASN A 122 -2.86 7.69 -8.91
N LEU A 123 -2.26 7.06 -9.91
CA LEU A 123 -1.68 7.77 -11.06
C LEU A 123 -2.77 8.43 -11.89
N PHE A 124 -3.88 7.75 -12.14
CA PHE A 124 -5.05 8.32 -12.80
C PHE A 124 -5.63 9.49 -11.99
N ALA A 125 -5.77 9.32 -10.67
CA ALA A 125 -6.22 10.40 -9.79
C ALA A 125 -5.24 11.58 -9.79
N ALA A 126 -3.93 11.34 -9.78
CA ALA A 126 -2.92 12.41 -9.86
C ALA A 126 -3.05 13.20 -11.17
N ILE A 127 -3.20 12.52 -12.32
CA ILE A 127 -3.37 13.20 -13.61
C ILE A 127 -4.63 14.08 -13.61
N ASN A 128 -5.75 13.60 -13.07
CA ASN A 128 -6.99 14.39 -13.02
C ASN A 128 -6.91 15.58 -12.06
N ASN A 129 -6.08 15.50 -11.01
CA ASN A 129 -5.85 16.59 -10.07
C ASN A 129 -4.69 17.51 -10.51
N ALA A 130 -4.08 17.29 -11.68
CA ALA A 130 -2.94 18.07 -12.15
C ALA A 130 -3.32 19.50 -12.54
N ASP A 131 -4.56 19.72 -12.98
CA ASP A 131 -5.06 21.05 -13.34
C ASP A 131 -5.41 21.91 -12.10
N GLU A 132 -5.56 21.28 -10.93
CA GLU A 132 -5.82 21.95 -9.65
C GLU A 132 -4.52 22.41 -8.95
N ILE A 133 -3.37 22.39 -9.64
CA ILE A 133 -2.10 22.94 -9.13
C ILE A 133 -2.14 24.47 -9.22
N ASP A 134 -3.02 25.10 -8.45
CA ASP A 134 -3.03 26.54 -8.26
C ASP A 134 -2.08 26.90 -7.10
N LEU A 135 -1.31 27.98 -7.26
CA LEU A 135 -0.31 28.41 -6.26
C LEU A 135 -0.98 28.78 -4.92
N ALA A 136 -2.27 29.14 -4.96
CA ALA A 136 -3.09 29.48 -3.80
C ALA A 136 -3.54 28.24 -3.00
N SER A 137 -3.63 27.04 -3.60
CA SER A 137 -4.07 25.80 -2.93
C SER A 137 -2.92 25.07 -2.24
N ARG A 138 -1.98 25.85 -1.65
CA ARG A 138 -0.78 25.37 -0.94
C ARG A 138 -1.06 24.35 0.17
N TYR A 139 -2.33 24.21 0.54
CA TYR A 139 -2.86 23.31 1.55
C TYR A 139 -3.52 22.10 0.88
N MET A 140 -2.83 20.96 0.91
CA MET A 140 -3.36 19.63 0.55
C MET A 140 -3.91 19.48 -0.87
N ASN A 141 -3.07 19.68 -1.88
CA ASN A 141 -3.44 19.28 -3.24
C ASN A 141 -3.47 17.74 -3.33
N GLY A 142 -4.61 17.19 -3.76
CA GLY A 142 -4.81 15.76 -3.98
C GLY A 142 -3.75 15.16 -4.90
N PHE A 143 -3.18 15.95 -5.81
CA PHE A 143 -2.03 15.59 -6.63
C PHE A 143 -0.86 15.05 -5.81
N PHE A 144 -0.35 15.80 -4.82
CA PHE A 144 0.85 15.40 -4.06
C PHE A 144 0.61 14.14 -3.24
N ILE A 145 -0.58 13.98 -2.67
CA ILE A 145 -0.93 12.78 -1.90
C ILE A 145 -0.96 11.56 -2.82
N ASN A 146 -1.64 11.66 -3.96
CA ASN A 146 -1.73 10.58 -4.95
C ASN A 146 -0.34 10.19 -5.49
N VAL A 147 0.50 11.17 -5.84
CA VAL A 147 1.88 10.93 -6.27
C VAL A 147 2.69 10.24 -5.17
N SER A 148 2.55 10.68 -3.92
CA SER A 148 3.28 10.08 -2.79
C SER A 148 2.87 8.62 -2.55
N ILE A 149 1.58 8.29 -2.72
CA ILE A 149 1.08 6.91 -2.68
C ILE A 149 1.66 6.08 -3.84
N CYS A 150 1.71 6.65 -5.06
CA CYS A 150 2.35 5.98 -6.20
C CYS A 150 3.82 5.65 -5.91
N VAL A 151 4.58 6.59 -5.36
CA VAL A 151 5.99 6.38 -4.98
C VAL A 151 6.11 5.28 -3.93
N LEU A 152 5.27 5.31 -2.89
CA LEU A 152 5.24 4.29 -1.84
C LEU A 152 5.04 2.89 -2.40
N PHE A 153 3.96 2.69 -3.16
CA PHE A 153 3.62 1.38 -3.70
C PHE A 153 4.59 0.92 -4.79
N THR A 154 5.20 1.85 -5.54
CA THR A 154 6.25 1.51 -6.50
C THR A 154 7.49 0.95 -5.79
N GLY A 155 7.93 1.58 -4.69
CA GLY A 155 9.03 1.06 -3.89
C GLY A 155 8.74 -0.32 -3.30
N ILE A 156 7.52 -0.54 -2.79
CA ILE A 156 7.07 -1.84 -2.30
C ILE A 156 7.05 -2.88 -3.42
N LEU A 157 6.54 -2.52 -4.60
CA LEU A 157 6.48 -3.40 -5.78
C LEU A 157 7.89 -3.82 -6.22
N ILE A 158 8.83 -2.88 -6.28
CA ILE A 158 10.23 -3.16 -6.59
C ILE A 158 10.81 -4.17 -5.59
N ALA A 159 10.59 -3.96 -4.29
CA ALA A 159 11.07 -4.90 -3.26
C ALA A 159 10.48 -6.31 -3.43
N MET A 160 9.19 -6.42 -3.76
CA MET A 160 8.55 -7.71 -4.05
C MET A 160 9.14 -8.39 -5.29
N VAL A 161 9.41 -7.63 -6.34
CA VAL A 161 10.00 -8.16 -7.58
C VAL A 161 11.43 -8.61 -7.34
N ILE A 162 12.25 -7.83 -6.63
CA ILE A 162 13.61 -8.21 -6.24
C ILE A 162 13.58 -9.54 -5.47
N ARG A 163 12.67 -9.68 -4.49
CA ARG A 163 12.52 -10.92 -3.72
C ARG A 163 12.20 -12.11 -4.62
N LEU A 164 11.24 -11.95 -5.54
CA LEU A 164 10.90 -13.01 -6.50
C LEU A 164 12.06 -13.44 -7.39
N LEU A 165 12.93 -12.50 -7.77
CA LEU A 165 14.12 -12.80 -8.57
C LEU A 165 15.19 -13.53 -7.75
N LEU A 166 15.35 -13.16 -6.48
CA LEU A 166 16.28 -13.82 -5.55
C LEU A 166 15.84 -15.27 -5.26
N ASP A 167 14.55 -15.50 -5.01
CA ASP A 167 14.02 -16.84 -4.76
C ASP A 167 14.25 -17.76 -5.96
N LYS A 168 13.91 -17.30 -7.18
CA LYS A 168 14.16 -18.05 -8.41
C LYS A 168 15.63 -18.42 -8.64
N ARG A 169 16.55 -17.54 -8.23
CA ARG A 169 17.98 -17.75 -8.40
C ARG A 169 18.54 -18.73 -7.35
N GLY A 170 17.95 -18.76 -6.15
CA GLY A 170 18.26 -19.77 -5.14
C GLY A 170 17.91 -21.17 -5.64
N ASP A 171 16.68 -21.35 -6.11
CA ASP A 171 16.19 -22.64 -6.61
C ASP A 171 17.07 -23.18 -7.78
N ALA A 172 17.46 -22.30 -8.71
CA ALA A 172 18.29 -22.68 -9.85
C ALA A 172 19.73 -23.11 -9.48
N ASN A 173 20.27 -22.65 -8.35
CA ASN A 173 21.60 -23.04 -7.87
C ASN A 173 21.57 -24.34 -7.06
N GLU A 174 20.43 -24.72 -6.49
CA GLU A 174 20.29 -25.99 -5.76
C GLU A 174 20.08 -27.18 -6.71
N GLU A 175 19.66 -26.92 -7.95
CA GLU A 175 19.45 -27.93 -9.00
C GLU A 175 20.68 -28.23 -9.89
N SER A 176 21.81 -27.50 -9.75
CA SER A 176 23.06 -27.71 -10.51
C SER A 176 24.14 -28.46 -9.73
#